data_AF-A0A0T5ZGH6-F1
#
_entry.id   AF-A0A0T5ZGH6-F1
#
_cell.length_a   1.000
_cell.length_b   1.000
_cell.length_c   1.000
_cell.angle_alpha   90.00
_cell.angle_beta   90.00
_cell.angle_gamma   90.00
#
_symmetry.space_group_name_H-M   'P 1'
#
loop_
_entity.id
_entity.type
_entity.pdbx_description
1 polymer ?
#
loop_
_entity_poly.entity_id
_entity_poly.type
_entity_poly.pdbx_seq_one_letter_code
_entity_poly.pdbx_strand_id
1 'polypeptide(L)'
;MVLLFSLIPSVFSIPENVIYGSSLFEKLPLIEAGNTTEFRIKLFYKSGPYTIEDLNPIIEIYPLSLAQYLTIKTESTGKYLQPITTVIVKGNITASPDIPAGKVSLVYYFSAKDVLGNSYRSSWSDSSPPIDIQNEQTLAIKQKLLEKTRQTIEPVQIVINYDDPPLKQFRSGIPSEEIKCKEGFDLVIKVSSGSPACIKPQSKQKLLERGWAV
;
A
#
# COMPACT_ATOMS: atom_id res chain seq x y z
N MET A 1 9.35 52.60 -30.95
CA MET A 1 8.49 52.13 -29.85
C MET A 1 7.17 51.68 -30.48
N VAL A 2 7.07 50.40 -30.86
CA VAL A 2 5.85 49.79 -31.40
C VAL A 2 5.33 48.86 -30.32
N LEU A 3 4.24 49.24 -29.67
CA LEU A 3 3.55 48.39 -28.70
C LEU A 3 2.61 47.45 -29.49
N LEU A 4 3.05 46.21 -29.71
CA LEU A 4 2.15 45.13 -30.11
C LEU A 4 1.32 44.72 -28.89
N PHE A 5 0.06 45.14 -28.85
CA PHE A 5 -0.94 44.51 -28.01
C PHE A 5 -1.29 43.15 -28.62
N SER A 6 -0.70 42.08 -28.09
CA SER A 6 -1.15 40.72 -28.37
C SER A 6 -2.51 40.52 -27.72
N LEU A 7 -3.58 40.63 -28.52
CA LEU A 7 -4.89 40.12 -28.13
C LEU A 7 -4.78 38.59 -28.05
N ILE A 8 -4.69 38.07 -26.83
CA ILE A 8 -4.90 36.64 -26.57
C ILE A 8 -6.37 36.39 -26.91
N PRO A 9 -6.72 35.55 -27.90
CA PRO A 9 -8.10 35.17 -28.09
C PRO A 9 -8.52 34.39 -26.85
N SER A 10 -9.43 34.96 -26.08
CA SER A 10 -10.20 34.25 -25.07
C SER A 10 -10.91 33.11 -25.78
N VAL A 11 -10.35 31.90 -25.64
CA VAL A 11 -10.98 30.65 -26.04
C VAL A 11 -12.33 30.61 -25.33
N PHE A 12 -13.41 30.74 -26.11
CA PHE A 12 -14.77 30.53 -25.63
C PHE A 12 -14.83 29.14 -24.99
N SER A 13 -14.93 29.08 -23.66
CA SER A 13 -15.32 27.86 -22.97
C SER A 13 -16.71 27.49 -23.48
N ILE A 14 -16.80 26.41 -24.26
CA ILE A 14 -18.08 25.71 -24.48
C ILE A 14 -18.60 25.41 -23.07
N PRO A 15 -19.87 25.74 -22.72
CA PRO A 15 -20.41 25.28 -21.46
C PRO A 15 -20.44 23.75 -21.54
N GLU A 16 -19.44 23.10 -20.94
CA GLU A 16 -19.46 21.65 -20.83
C GLU A 16 -20.72 21.30 -20.05
N ASN A 17 -21.55 20.46 -20.63
CA ASN A 17 -22.66 19.86 -19.92
C ASN A 17 -22.04 18.99 -18.83
N VAL A 18 -22.27 19.35 -17.57
CA VAL A 18 -21.54 18.78 -16.43
C VAL A 18 -22.45 17.94 -15.54
N ILE A 19 -21.91 16.81 -15.07
CA ILE A 19 -22.45 16.02 -13.97
C ILE A 19 -21.66 16.37 -12.71
N TYR A 20 -22.36 16.50 -11.59
CA TYR A 20 -21.79 16.74 -10.26
C TYR A 20 -22.05 15.55 -9.34
N GLY A 21 -21.05 15.23 -8.52
CA GLY A 21 -21.03 14.03 -7.70
C GLY A 21 -19.64 13.74 -7.16
N SER A 22 -19.43 12.50 -6.76
CA SER A 22 -18.15 11.95 -6.35
C SER A 22 -18.09 10.46 -6.70
N SER A 23 -16.90 9.84 -6.72
CA SER A 23 -16.78 8.40 -6.96
C SER A 23 -15.78 7.70 -6.05
N LEU A 24 -15.91 6.37 -5.98
CA LEU A 24 -15.04 5.52 -5.19
C LEU A 24 -15.00 4.10 -5.75
N PHE A 25 -13.81 3.48 -5.76
CA PHE A 25 -13.69 2.03 -5.98
C PHE A 25 -14.27 1.26 -4.79
N GLU A 26 -15.19 0.32 -5.04
CA GLU A 26 -15.68 -0.58 -3.97
C GLU A 26 -14.54 -1.40 -3.35
N LYS A 27 -13.66 -1.88 -4.22
CA LYS A 27 -12.44 -2.60 -3.90
C LYS A 27 -11.45 -2.37 -5.04
N LEU A 28 -10.18 -2.21 -4.70
CA LEU A 28 -9.13 -2.09 -5.71
C LEU A 28 -8.95 -3.43 -6.44
N PRO A 29 -8.84 -3.43 -7.79
CA PRO A 29 -8.56 -4.64 -8.53
C PRO A 29 -7.18 -5.18 -8.16
N LEU A 30 -7.10 -6.48 -8.00
CA LEU A 30 -5.84 -7.19 -7.89
C LEU A 30 -5.28 -7.42 -9.30
N ILE A 31 -4.10 -6.89 -9.59
CA ILE A 31 -3.49 -6.99 -10.92
C ILE A 31 -2.45 -8.09 -10.88
N GLU A 32 -2.73 -9.18 -11.57
CA GLU A 32 -1.86 -10.36 -11.68
C GLU A 32 -1.51 -10.63 -13.15
N ALA A 33 -0.25 -10.95 -13.41
CA ALA A 33 0.24 -11.23 -14.76
C ALA A 33 -0.58 -12.34 -15.44
N GLY A 34 -1.15 -12.06 -16.62
CA GLY A 34 -1.95 -13.01 -17.39
C GLY A 34 -3.40 -13.18 -16.95
N ASN A 35 -3.81 -12.56 -15.83
CA ASN A 35 -5.15 -12.67 -15.28
C ASN A 35 -6.03 -11.46 -15.66
N THR A 36 -7.35 -11.68 -15.55
CA THR A 36 -8.36 -10.63 -15.69
C THR A 36 -9.12 -10.49 -14.38
N THR A 37 -9.27 -9.25 -13.92
CA THR A 37 -9.90 -8.94 -12.64
C THR A 37 -11.03 -7.94 -12.83
N GLU A 38 -12.19 -8.23 -12.24
CA GLU A 38 -13.33 -7.30 -12.21
C GLU A 38 -13.06 -6.18 -11.18
N PHE A 39 -13.42 -4.95 -11.54
CA PHE A 39 -13.50 -3.82 -10.62
C PHE A 39 -14.87 -3.16 -10.68
N ARG A 40 -15.21 -2.45 -9.61
CA ARG A 40 -16.48 -1.73 -9.48
C ARG A 40 -16.22 -0.33 -8.94
N ILE A 41 -16.81 0.66 -9.59
CA ILE A 41 -16.75 2.06 -9.18
C ILE A 41 -18.16 2.50 -8.81
N LYS A 42 -18.33 2.93 -7.56
CA LYS A 42 -19.53 3.62 -7.11
C LYS A 42 -19.44 5.09 -7.49
N LEU A 43 -20.42 5.56 -8.23
CA LEU A 43 -20.69 6.96 -8.49
C LEU A 43 -21.80 7.42 -7.54
N PHE A 44 -21.53 8.46 -6.76
CA PHE A 44 -22.52 9.18 -5.95
C PHE A 44 -22.97 10.41 -6.72
N TYR A 45 -24.08 10.27 -7.45
CA TYR A 45 -24.63 11.36 -8.25
C TYR A 45 -25.27 12.42 -7.33
N LYS A 46 -24.97 13.70 -7.59
CA LYS A 46 -25.49 14.83 -6.81
C LYS A 46 -26.43 15.72 -7.64
N SER A 47 -26.01 16.13 -8.83
CA SER A 47 -26.82 16.96 -9.73
C SER A 47 -26.32 16.91 -11.17
N GLY A 48 -27.18 17.27 -12.12
CA GLY A 48 -26.93 17.14 -13.55
C GLY A 48 -28.24 16.96 -14.33
N PRO A 49 -28.23 16.34 -15.51
CA PRO A 49 -29.44 16.13 -16.30
C PRO A 49 -30.40 15.15 -15.61
N TYR A 50 -31.70 15.32 -15.91
CA TYR A 50 -32.78 14.49 -15.32
C TYR A 50 -32.66 13.01 -15.68
N THR A 51 -32.21 12.74 -16.90
CA THR A 51 -31.98 11.40 -17.43
C THR A 51 -30.56 11.28 -17.92
N ILE A 52 -29.89 10.21 -17.56
CA ILE A 52 -28.55 9.86 -18.04
C ILE A 52 -28.59 8.50 -18.74
N GLU A 53 -27.89 8.41 -19.86
CA GLU A 53 -27.64 7.23 -20.66
C GLU A 53 -26.13 7.12 -20.92
N ASP A 54 -25.68 5.93 -21.29
CA ASP A 54 -24.28 5.66 -21.67
C ASP A 54 -23.26 6.18 -20.65
N LEU A 55 -23.54 6.04 -19.36
CA LEU A 55 -22.61 6.43 -18.32
C LEU A 55 -21.43 5.46 -18.33
N ASN A 56 -20.28 5.98 -18.78
CA ASN A 56 -19.05 5.24 -18.98
C ASN A 56 -17.91 5.93 -18.22
N PRO A 57 -17.07 5.18 -17.49
CA PRO A 57 -15.87 5.72 -16.91
C PRO A 57 -14.80 5.74 -18.00
N ILE A 58 -14.06 6.84 -18.09
CA ILE A 58 -12.87 6.94 -18.91
C ILE A 58 -11.69 6.84 -17.95
N ILE A 59 -10.87 5.80 -18.13
CA ILE A 59 -9.80 5.44 -17.20
C ILE A 59 -8.44 5.55 -17.90
N GLU A 60 -7.55 6.30 -17.28
CA GLU A 60 -6.16 6.51 -17.68
C GLU A 60 -5.24 5.78 -16.69
N ILE A 61 -4.22 5.10 -17.21
CA ILE A 61 -3.32 4.27 -16.42
C ILE A 61 -1.97 4.98 -16.28
N TYR A 62 -1.51 5.12 -15.05
CA TYR A 62 -0.21 5.71 -14.74
C TYR A 62 0.67 4.74 -13.95
N PRO A 63 1.99 4.68 -14.24
CA PRO A 63 2.68 5.36 -15.33
C PRO A 63 2.34 4.75 -16.72
N LEU A 64 2.44 5.58 -17.77
CA LEU A 64 2.17 5.20 -19.17
C LEU A 64 3.01 4.00 -19.64
N SER A 65 4.21 3.80 -19.08
CA SER A 65 5.08 2.65 -19.39
C SER A 65 4.43 1.30 -19.04
N LEU A 66 3.54 1.27 -18.05
CA LEU A 66 2.79 0.08 -17.65
C LEU A 66 1.42 -0.02 -18.34
N ALA A 67 0.89 1.09 -18.85
CA ALA A 67 -0.40 1.13 -19.54
C ALA A 67 -0.46 0.22 -20.77
N GLN A 68 0.66 0.08 -21.51
CA GLN A 68 0.73 -0.80 -22.68
C GLN A 68 0.51 -2.30 -22.37
N TYR A 69 0.67 -2.70 -21.11
CA TYR A 69 0.48 -4.09 -20.67
C TYR A 69 -0.91 -4.35 -20.09
N LEU A 70 -1.76 -3.32 -20.00
CA LEU A 70 -3.05 -3.38 -19.34
C LEU A 70 -4.16 -3.02 -20.32
N THR A 71 -5.17 -3.88 -20.41
CA THR A 71 -6.39 -3.61 -21.17
C THR A 71 -7.55 -3.44 -20.21
N ILE A 72 -8.22 -2.29 -20.29
CA ILE A 72 -9.42 -2.00 -19.50
C ILE A 72 -10.64 -2.08 -20.41
N LYS A 73 -11.66 -2.82 -19.99
CA LYS A 73 -12.97 -2.87 -20.63
C LYS A 73 -14.03 -2.49 -19.61
N THR A 74 -14.86 -1.52 -19.94
CA THR A 74 -15.91 -1.01 -19.06
C THR A 74 -17.26 -1.35 -19.63
N GLU A 75 -18.20 -1.70 -18.76
CA GLU A 75 -19.58 -1.96 -19.15
C GLU A 75 -20.36 -0.65 -19.10
N SER A 76 -20.95 -0.27 -20.24
CA SER A 76 -21.84 0.88 -20.29
C SER A 76 -23.04 0.59 -19.41
N THR A 77 -23.35 1.54 -18.53
CA THR A 77 -24.49 1.42 -17.65
C THR A 77 -25.76 1.95 -18.34
N GLY A 78 -26.91 1.38 -17.97
CA GLY A 78 -28.19 1.60 -18.66
C GLY A 78 -28.78 3.00 -18.45
N LYS A 79 -30.07 3.14 -18.77
CA LYS A 79 -30.80 4.40 -18.62
C LYS A 79 -31.18 4.66 -17.17
N TYR A 80 -30.94 5.88 -16.71
CA TYR A 80 -31.00 6.30 -15.33
C TYR A 80 -31.89 7.55 -15.18
N LEU A 81 -32.90 7.50 -14.31
CA LEU A 81 -33.85 8.60 -14.04
C LEU A 81 -33.78 9.03 -12.57
N GLN A 82 -33.89 10.33 -12.28
CA GLN A 82 -33.83 10.86 -10.91
C GLN A 82 -34.85 10.26 -9.91
N PRO A 83 -34.53 10.28 -8.59
CA PRO A 83 -33.33 10.87 -7.99
C PRO A 83 -32.31 9.77 -7.69
N ILE A 84 -31.36 9.58 -8.60
CA ILE A 84 -30.30 8.59 -8.41
C ILE A 84 -29.32 9.11 -7.39
N THR A 85 -29.09 8.31 -6.35
CA THR A 85 -28.14 8.60 -5.29
C THR A 85 -26.83 7.84 -5.47
N THR A 86 -26.87 6.67 -6.12
CA THR A 86 -25.67 5.84 -6.36
C THR A 86 -25.82 5.00 -7.63
N VAL A 87 -24.78 4.99 -8.46
CA VAL A 87 -24.64 4.12 -9.64
C VAL A 87 -23.40 3.25 -9.47
N ILE A 88 -23.48 1.98 -9.88
CA ILE A 88 -22.32 1.07 -9.88
C ILE A 88 -21.93 0.82 -11.32
N VAL A 89 -20.71 1.20 -11.65
CA VAL A 89 -20.09 0.94 -12.94
C VAL A 89 -19.14 -0.22 -12.79
N LYS A 90 -19.24 -1.19 -13.69
CA LYS A 90 -18.39 -2.39 -13.72
C LYS A 90 -17.38 -2.29 -14.84
N GLY A 91 -16.22 -2.90 -14.62
CA GLY A 91 -15.23 -3.08 -15.65
C GLY A 91 -14.28 -4.22 -15.32
N ASN A 92 -13.51 -4.61 -16.31
CA ASN A 92 -12.50 -5.64 -16.20
C ASN A 92 -11.15 -5.03 -16.59
N ILE A 93 -10.12 -5.36 -15.82
CA ILE A 93 -8.73 -5.08 -16.16
C ILE A 93 -8.02 -6.40 -16.45
N THR A 94 -7.44 -6.50 -17.64
CA THR A 94 -6.66 -7.65 -18.09
C THR A 94 -5.20 -7.25 -18.17
N ALA A 95 -4.34 -8.01 -17.50
CA ALA A 95 -2.89 -7.80 -17.55
C ALA A 95 -2.19 -8.79 -18.46
N SER A 96 -1.26 -8.28 -19.27
CA SER A 96 -0.39 -9.12 -20.09
C SER A 96 0.44 -10.06 -19.20
N PRO A 97 0.72 -11.31 -19.64
CA PRO A 97 1.63 -12.22 -18.92
C PRO A 97 3.03 -11.65 -18.70
N ASP A 98 3.49 -10.76 -19.59
CA ASP A 98 4.83 -10.16 -19.56
C ASP A 98 4.88 -8.84 -18.78
N ILE A 99 3.81 -8.49 -18.06
CA ILE A 99 3.76 -7.24 -17.29
C ILE A 99 4.87 -7.22 -16.22
N PRO A 100 5.74 -6.19 -16.20
CA PRO A 100 6.77 -6.10 -15.19
C PRO A 100 6.18 -5.77 -13.81
N ALA A 101 6.88 -6.17 -12.75
CA ALA A 101 6.51 -5.79 -11.39
C ALA A 101 6.57 -4.26 -11.23
N GLY A 102 5.61 -3.69 -10.50
CA GLY A 102 5.51 -2.25 -10.31
C GLY A 102 4.24 -1.84 -9.61
N LYS A 103 3.98 -0.53 -9.59
CA LYS A 103 2.75 0.06 -9.05
C LYS A 103 2.05 0.86 -10.14
N VAL A 104 0.73 0.72 -10.24
CA VAL A 104 -0.11 1.49 -11.16
C VAL A 104 -1.18 2.27 -10.42
N SER A 105 -1.52 3.43 -10.93
CA SER A 105 -2.67 4.23 -10.47
C SER A 105 -3.64 4.41 -11.62
N LEU A 106 -4.93 4.29 -11.33
CA LEU A 106 -6.01 4.49 -12.28
C LEU A 106 -6.61 5.87 -12.02
N VAL A 107 -6.42 6.79 -12.96
CA VAL A 107 -7.05 8.11 -12.94
C VAL A 107 -8.29 8.04 -13.81
N TYR A 108 -9.45 8.48 -13.33
CA TYR A 108 -10.69 8.31 -14.06
C TYR A 108 -11.67 9.44 -13.86
N TYR A 109 -12.51 9.64 -14.87
CA TYR A 109 -13.64 10.54 -14.87
C TYR A 109 -14.80 9.86 -15.62
N PHE A 110 -15.98 10.47 -15.65
CA PHE A 110 -17.15 9.89 -16.30
C PHE A 110 -17.59 10.73 -17.49
N SER A 111 -18.00 10.03 -18.55
CA SER A 111 -18.76 10.61 -19.65
C SER A 111 -20.15 9.96 -19.68
N ALA A 112 -21.16 10.73 -20.03
CA ALA A 112 -22.50 10.21 -20.23
C ALA A 112 -23.23 10.99 -21.32
N LYS A 113 -24.44 10.58 -21.67
CA LYS A 113 -25.33 11.31 -22.57
C LYS A 113 -26.69 11.52 -21.93
N ASP A 114 -27.41 12.55 -22.36
CA ASP A 114 -28.85 12.65 -22.07
C ASP A 114 -29.69 11.99 -23.18
N VAL A 115 -31.01 12.02 -23.00
CA VAL A 115 -31.98 11.47 -23.97
C VAL A 115 -31.99 12.19 -25.33
N LEU A 116 -31.40 13.38 -25.40
CA LEU A 116 -31.25 14.16 -26.64
C LEU A 116 -29.90 13.89 -27.31
N GLY A 117 -29.05 13.06 -26.69
CA GLY A 117 -27.71 12.72 -27.17
C GLY A 117 -26.66 13.78 -26.81
N ASN A 118 -26.97 14.76 -25.97
CA ASN A 118 -25.97 15.72 -25.53
C ASN A 118 -24.97 15.02 -24.61
N SER A 119 -23.68 15.18 -24.88
CA SER A 119 -22.62 14.60 -24.06
C SER A 119 -22.43 15.40 -22.77
N TYR A 120 -22.28 14.70 -21.65
CA TYR A 120 -21.96 15.24 -20.34
C TYR A 120 -20.64 14.66 -19.82
N ARG A 121 -19.92 15.44 -19.02
CA ARG A 121 -18.70 15.02 -18.32
C ARG A 121 -18.83 15.22 -16.82
N SER A 122 -18.23 14.36 -16.01
CA SER A 122 -18.10 14.64 -14.59
C SER A 122 -17.23 15.88 -14.34
N SER A 123 -17.65 16.71 -13.39
CA SER A 123 -16.87 17.87 -12.90
C SER A 123 -15.61 17.48 -12.14
N TRP A 124 -15.51 16.22 -11.73
CA TRP A 124 -14.39 15.68 -10.99
C TRP A 124 -13.72 14.55 -11.76
N SER A 125 -12.48 14.30 -11.39
CA SER A 125 -11.72 13.11 -11.71
C SER A 125 -11.16 12.56 -10.41
N ASP A 126 -11.14 11.24 -10.25
CA ASP A 126 -10.58 10.57 -9.09
C ASP A 126 -9.36 9.74 -9.50
N SER A 127 -8.53 9.40 -8.52
CA SER A 127 -7.39 8.50 -8.71
C SER A 127 -7.48 7.35 -7.71
N SER A 128 -7.22 6.13 -8.17
CA SER A 128 -6.92 5.04 -7.25
C SER A 128 -5.61 5.34 -6.51
N PRO A 129 -5.45 4.86 -5.26
CA PRO A 129 -4.13 4.68 -4.69
C PRO A 129 -3.26 3.80 -5.58
N PRO A 130 -1.92 3.82 -5.43
CA PRO A 130 -1.03 2.91 -6.14
C PRO A 130 -1.38 1.44 -5.85
N ILE A 131 -1.64 0.67 -6.89
CA ILE A 131 -1.95 -0.75 -6.87
C ILE A 131 -0.69 -1.53 -7.25
N ASP A 132 -0.26 -2.45 -6.39
CA ASP A 132 0.87 -3.34 -6.67
C ASP A 132 0.50 -4.39 -7.73
N ILE A 133 1.35 -4.55 -8.73
CA ILE A 133 1.26 -5.64 -9.70
C ILE A 133 1.87 -6.89 -9.08
N GLN A 134 1.05 -7.89 -8.85
CA GLN A 134 1.50 -9.19 -8.36
C GLN A 134 2.00 -10.02 -9.54
N ASN A 135 3.31 -10.21 -9.59
CA ASN A 135 3.91 -11.21 -10.46
C ASN A 135 4.15 -12.47 -9.61
N GLU A 136 3.43 -13.56 -9.91
CA GLU A 136 3.57 -14.84 -9.19
C GLU A 136 5.02 -15.34 -9.18
N GLN A 137 5.78 -15.10 -10.25
CA GLN A 137 7.21 -15.44 -10.29
C GLN A 137 7.99 -14.61 -9.27
N THR A 138 7.64 -13.32 -9.11
CA THR A 138 8.27 -12.45 -8.10
C THR A 138 7.88 -12.86 -6.68
N LEU A 139 6.64 -13.28 -6.44
CA LEU A 139 6.23 -13.78 -5.12
C LEU A 139 6.92 -15.10 -4.78
N ALA A 140 6.97 -16.03 -5.72
CA ALA A 140 7.68 -17.30 -5.57
C ALA A 140 9.19 -17.10 -5.40
N ILE A 141 9.80 -16.17 -6.14
CA ILE A 141 11.22 -15.80 -5.98
C ILE A 141 11.45 -15.13 -4.63
N LYS A 142 10.57 -14.21 -4.19
CA LYS A 142 10.67 -13.55 -2.89
C LYS A 142 10.51 -14.53 -1.74
N GLN A 143 9.59 -15.48 -1.84
CA GLN A 143 9.41 -16.57 -0.88
C GLN A 143 10.62 -17.50 -0.88
N LYS A 144 11.14 -17.90 -2.06
CA LYS A 144 12.37 -18.68 -2.18
C LYS A 144 13.58 -17.94 -1.63
N LEU A 145 13.69 -16.62 -1.85
CA LEU A 145 14.76 -15.79 -1.28
C LEU A 145 14.58 -15.63 0.23
N LEU A 146 13.36 -15.46 0.74
CA LEU A 146 13.09 -15.36 2.17
C LEU A 146 13.43 -16.68 2.88
N GLU A 147 13.04 -17.81 2.30
CA GLU A 147 13.38 -19.14 2.81
C GLU A 147 14.89 -19.39 2.71
N LYS A 148 15.52 -19.05 1.58
CA LYS A 148 16.98 -19.11 1.42
C LYS A 148 17.69 -18.22 2.43
N THR A 149 17.18 -17.01 2.71
CA THR A 149 17.75 -16.10 3.72
C THR A 149 17.59 -16.67 5.12
N ARG A 150 16.42 -17.26 5.44
CA ARG A 150 16.19 -17.95 6.72
C ARG A 150 17.11 -19.15 6.91
N GLN A 151 17.48 -19.84 5.83
CA GLN A 151 18.42 -20.96 5.83
C GLN A 151 19.89 -20.54 5.81
N THR A 152 20.21 -19.36 5.29
CA THR A 152 21.58 -18.80 5.28
C THR A 152 21.93 -18.09 6.59
N ILE A 153 20.91 -17.71 7.37
CA ILE A 153 21.05 -17.54 8.82
C ILE A 153 21.11 -18.96 9.38
N GLU A 154 22.28 -19.61 9.25
CA GLU A 154 22.61 -20.67 10.19
C GLU A 154 22.32 -20.13 11.59
N PRO A 155 21.68 -20.89 12.51
CA PRO A 155 21.64 -20.44 13.88
C PRO A 155 23.09 -20.15 14.22
N VAL A 156 23.40 -18.89 14.54
CA VAL A 156 24.65 -18.59 15.22
C VAL A 156 24.54 -19.42 16.48
N GLN A 157 25.10 -20.63 16.43
CA GLN A 157 25.37 -21.42 17.60
C GLN A 157 26.46 -20.62 18.27
N ILE A 158 26.04 -19.62 19.02
CA ILE A 158 26.89 -18.93 19.97
C ILE A 158 27.37 -20.09 20.83
N VAL A 159 28.61 -20.53 20.63
CA VAL A 159 29.22 -21.53 21.49
C VAL A 159 29.37 -20.79 22.81
N ILE A 160 28.32 -20.88 23.63
CA ILE A 160 28.22 -20.19 24.91
C ILE A 160 29.23 -20.86 25.80
N ASN A 161 30.39 -20.24 25.93
CA ASN A 161 31.37 -20.62 26.92
C ASN A 161 30.84 -20.18 28.28
N TYR A 162 30.10 -21.06 28.94
CA TYR A 162 29.50 -20.83 30.25
C TYR A 162 30.53 -20.57 31.36
N ASP A 163 31.82 -20.80 31.09
CA ASP A 163 32.90 -20.43 32.01
C ASP A 163 33.33 -18.97 31.93
N ASP A 164 32.88 -18.23 30.91
CA ASP A 164 33.24 -16.83 30.75
C ASP A 164 32.56 -15.94 31.80
N PRO A 165 33.24 -14.87 32.26
CA PRO A 165 32.64 -13.92 33.18
C PRO A 165 31.33 -13.33 32.62
N PRO A 166 30.35 -12.97 33.47
CA PRO A 166 29.02 -12.49 33.03
C PRO A 166 29.08 -11.31 32.08
N LEU A 167 30.00 -10.37 32.33
CA LEU A 167 30.20 -9.23 31.46
C LEU A 167 30.73 -9.61 30.08
N LYS A 168 31.52 -10.68 29.99
CA LYS A 168 32.03 -11.19 28.71
C LYS A 168 30.91 -11.89 27.92
N GLN A 169 30.07 -12.67 28.60
CA GLN A 169 28.84 -13.25 28.02
C GLN A 169 27.89 -12.16 27.50
N PHE A 170 27.67 -11.09 28.27
CA PHE A 170 26.86 -9.95 27.85
C PHE A 170 27.43 -9.24 26.62
N ARG A 171 28.74 -9.02 26.59
CA ARG A 171 29.44 -8.39 25.46
C ARG A 171 29.46 -9.25 24.20
N SER A 172 29.25 -10.57 24.31
CA SER A 172 29.04 -11.44 23.15
C SER A 172 27.63 -11.39 22.55
N GLY A 173 26.75 -10.52 23.08
CA GLY A 173 25.39 -10.34 22.57
C GLY A 173 24.36 -11.28 23.19
N ILE A 174 24.70 -11.95 24.30
CA ILE A 174 23.74 -12.75 25.06
C ILE A 174 22.86 -11.79 25.87
N PRO A 175 21.53 -11.90 25.80
CA PRO A 175 20.61 -11.11 26.62
C PRO A 175 20.95 -11.23 28.10
N SER A 176 20.79 -10.14 28.86
CA SER A 176 21.14 -10.11 30.28
C SER A 176 20.48 -11.22 31.10
N GLU A 177 19.28 -11.63 30.71
CA GLU A 177 18.45 -12.63 31.37
C GLU A 177 18.88 -14.08 31.06
N GLU A 178 19.61 -14.27 29.95
CA GLU A 178 20.08 -15.59 29.48
C GLU A 178 21.50 -15.92 29.94
N ILE A 179 22.16 -15.00 30.66
CA ILE A 179 23.53 -15.17 31.16
C ILE A 179 23.55 -16.19 32.29
N LYS A 180 24.47 -17.15 32.19
CA LYS A 180 24.61 -18.18 33.22
C LYS A 180 25.74 -17.87 34.17
N CYS A 181 25.44 -18.08 35.45
CA CYS A 181 26.42 -18.06 36.52
C CYS A 181 26.96 -19.46 36.79
N LYS A 182 28.20 -19.53 37.28
CA LYS A 182 28.76 -20.76 37.84
C LYS A 182 27.95 -21.19 39.07
N GLU A 183 27.99 -22.48 39.37
CA GLU A 183 27.33 -23.03 40.55
C GLU A 183 27.69 -22.26 41.83
N GLY A 184 26.69 -21.99 42.67
CA GLY A 184 26.86 -21.22 43.90
C GLY A 184 26.83 -19.69 43.74
N PHE A 185 26.54 -19.18 42.54
CA PHE A 185 26.32 -17.76 42.28
C PHE A 185 24.96 -17.52 41.65
N ASP A 186 24.35 -16.40 42.03
CA ASP A 186 23.09 -15.90 41.48
C ASP A 186 23.37 -14.76 40.50
N LEU A 187 22.62 -14.74 39.41
CA LEU A 187 22.59 -13.62 38.47
C LEU A 187 21.84 -12.44 39.07
N VAL A 188 22.40 -11.25 38.90
CA VAL A 188 21.73 -9.96 39.13
C VAL A 188 22.13 -8.95 38.05
N ILE A 189 21.31 -7.93 37.84
CA ILE A 189 21.60 -6.86 36.87
C ILE A 189 21.93 -5.58 37.64
N LYS A 190 23.12 -5.03 37.43
CA LYS A 190 23.54 -3.79 38.08
C LYS A 190 22.72 -2.60 37.57
N VAL A 191 22.05 -1.89 38.47
CA VAL A 191 21.16 -0.77 38.13
C VAL A 191 21.90 0.35 37.40
N SER A 192 23.13 0.66 37.82
CA SER A 192 23.89 1.80 37.27
C SER A 192 24.28 1.65 35.80
N SER A 193 24.45 0.42 35.33
CA SER A 193 25.03 0.14 34.00
C SER A 193 24.25 -0.87 33.17
N GLY A 194 23.14 -1.41 33.70
CA GLY A 194 22.39 -2.50 33.09
C GLY A 194 23.22 -3.76 32.88
N SER A 195 24.39 -3.87 33.54
CA SER A 195 25.34 -4.95 33.28
C SER A 195 25.09 -6.13 34.23
N PRO A 196 25.17 -7.36 33.73
CA PRO A 196 24.94 -8.57 34.52
C PRO A 196 26.15 -8.88 35.40
N ALA A 197 25.89 -9.37 36.61
CA ALA A 197 26.89 -9.80 37.57
C ALA A 197 26.45 -11.10 38.26
N CYS A 198 27.40 -12.00 38.48
CA CYS A 198 27.20 -13.21 39.29
C CYS A 198 27.73 -12.96 40.69
N ILE A 199 26.85 -13.08 41.69
CA ILE A 199 27.16 -12.77 43.08
C ILE A 199 26.77 -13.93 43.98
N LYS A 200 27.40 -14.05 45.15
CA LYS A 200 27.02 -15.08 46.11
C LYS A 200 25.59 -14.82 46.62
N PRO A 201 24.75 -15.86 46.81
CA PRO A 201 23.39 -15.71 47.33
C PRO A 201 23.32 -14.89 48.63
N GLN A 202 24.29 -15.06 49.53
CA GLN A 202 24.39 -14.32 50.80
C GLN A 202 24.56 -12.80 50.63
N SER A 203 25.12 -12.36 49.49
CA SER A 203 25.33 -10.94 49.17
C SER A 203 24.20 -10.36 48.32
N LYS A 204 23.41 -11.21 47.65
CA LYS A 204 22.32 -10.81 46.76
C LYS A 204 21.30 -9.93 47.43
N GLN A 205 20.74 -10.40 48.54
CA GLN A 205 19.73 -9.65 49.27
C GLN A 205 20.24 -8.27 49.69
N LYS A 206 21.47 -8.19 50.22
CA LYS A 206 22.09 -6.91 50.60
C LYS A 206 22.28 -5.95 49.42
N LEU A 207 22.56 -6.46 48.23
CA LEU A 207 22.75 -5.64 47.03
C LEU A 207 21.43 -5.17 46.40
N LEU A 208 20.37 -6.00 46.49
CA LEU A 208 19.01 -5.62 46.11
C LEU A 208 18.46 -4.53 47.07
N GLU A 209 18.60 -4.73 48.38
CA GLU A 209 18.17 -3.76 49.41
C GLU A 209 18.87 -2.40 49.28
N ARG A 210 20.11 -2.39 48.80
CA ARG A 210 20.91 -1.18 48.56
C ARG A 210 20.62 -0.52 47.19
N GLY A 211 19.71 -1.09 46.39
CA GLY A 211 19.41 -0.61 45.04
C GLY A 211 20.59 -0.70 44.08
N TRP A 212 21.59 -1.54 44.38
CA TRP A 212 22.77 -1.69 43.53
C TRP A 212 22.49 -2.61 42.34
N ALA A 213 21.60 -3.58 42.52
CA ALA A 213 21.15 -4.48 41.48
C ALA A 213 19.64 -4.73 41.55
N VAL A 214 19.10 -5.26 40.45
CA VAL A 214 17.75 -5.82 40.32
C VAL A 214 17.82 -7.29 39.91
#